data_AF-A0A1I4HGU9-F1
#
_entry.id   AF-A0A1I4HGU9-F1
#
_cell.length_a   1.000
_cell.length_b   1.000
_cell.length_c   1.000
_cell.angle_alpha   90.00
_cell.angle_beta   90.00
_cell.angle_gamma   90.00
#
_symmetry.space_group_name_H-M   'P 1'
#
loop_
_entity.id
_entity.type
_entity.pdbx_description
1 polymer ?
#
loop_
_entity_poly.entity_id
_entity_poly.type
_entity_poly.pdbx_seq_one_letter_code
_entity_poly.pdbx_strand_id
1 'polypeptide(L)'
;MDRTLNHSGDGRTIHAYEPRAVPWLSVMFGYGPMLPFLGGAALVWLLRGEAAEAIFRLTLLWACAILLFLSGVRRGVSFRTEGGARATQIVTMLGLFLLGFFALVAFAMGSVVPALVLLMLGFAAIAVLDPIAARRGEAPLFFERLRPFQMPLAVLGLAALLAHRLLA
;
A
#
# COMPACT_ATOMS: atom_id res chain seq x y z
N MET A 1 2.83 10.69 -52.87
CA MET A 1 1.60 11.01 -52.10
C MET A 1 1.91 10.74 -50.64
N ASP A 2 2.42 11.77 -49.98
CA ASP A 2 2.82 11.72 -48.58
C ASP A 2 1.56 12.01 -47.73
N ARG A 3 1.07 10.99 -47.03
CA ARG A 3 -0.17 11.09 -46.24
C ARG A 3 0.23 11.64 -44.88
N THR A 4 0.27 12.96 -44.76
CA THR A 4 0.39 13.66 -43.48
C THR A 4 -0.71 13.15 -42.55
N LEU A 5 -0.32 12.34 -41.57
CA LEU A 5 -1.19 11.91 -40.49
C LEU A 5 -1.64 13.16 -39.76
N ASN A 6 -2.92 13.47 -39.88
CA ASN A 6 -3.59 14.55 -39.19
C ASN A 6 -3.51 14.24 -37.67
N HIS A 7 -2.54 14.82 -36.96
CA HIS A 7 -2.53 14.80 -35.50
C HIS A 7 -3.71 15.65 -35.03
N SER A 8 -4.84 15.00 -34.76
CA SER A 8 -5.89 15.58 -33.92
C SER A 8 -5.25 15.95 -32.58
N GLY A 9 -5.02 17.25 -32.39
CA GLY A 9 -4.25 17.85 -31.29
C GLY A 9 -4.90 17.82 -29.92
N ASP A 10 -5.55 16.72 -29.55
CA ASP A 10 -6.24 16.55 -28.25
C ASP A 10 -5.35 15.92 -27.16
N GLY A 11 -4.05 15.79 -27.40
CA GLY A 11 -3.09 15.16 -26.48
C GLY A 11 -1.89 16.03 -26.13
N ARG A 12 -1.20 15.69 -25.03
CA ARG A 12 0.09 16.28 -24.62
C ARG A 12 1.12 15.18 -24.38
N THR A 13 2.32 15.36 -24.92
CA THR A 13 3.50 14.55 -24.58
C THR A 13 4.20 15.11 -23.35
N ILE A 14 4.53 14.26 -22.38
CA ILE A 14 5.27 14.64 -21.16
C ILE A 14 6.56 13.81 -21.10
N HIS A 15 7.71 14.50 -20.97
CA HIS A 15 8.99 13.86 -20.68
C HIS A 15 9.29 13.97 -19.18
N ALA A 16 9.53 12.84 -18.52
CA ALA A 16 9.85 12.79 -17.10
C ALA A 16 11.09 11.92 -16.86
N TYR A 17 11.98 12.39 -15.98
CA TYR A 17 13.10 11.60 -15.46
C TYR A 17 12.65 10.85 -14.21
N GLU A 18 12.91 9.55 -14.16
CA GLU A 18 12.57 8.70 -13.02
C GLU A 18 13.84 8.04 -12.44
N PRO A 19 14.23 8.37 -11.20
CA PRO A 19 15.43 7.82 -10.60
C PRO A 19 15.24 6.37 -10.16
N ARG A 20 16.30 5.56 -10.28
CA ARG A 20 16.37 4.21 -9.68
C ARG A 20 16.66 4.24 -8.17
N ALA A 21 17.37 5.27 -7.71
CA ALA A 21 17.59 5.49 -6.29
C ALA A 21 16.31 6.03 -5.65
N VAL A 22 16.01 5.63 -4.41
CA VAL A 22 14.84 6.12 -3.70
C VAL A 22 15.09 7.58 -3.30
N PRO A 23 14.27 8.54 -3.77
CA PRO A 23 14.39 9.93 -3.35
C PRO A 23 14.21 10.07 -1.84
N TRP A 24 14.91 11.00 -1.20
CA TRP A 24 14.86 11.16 0.27
C TRP A 24 13.43 11.32 0.81
N LEU A 25 12.61 12.15 0.17
CA LEU A 25 11.22 12.32 0.58
C LEU A 25 10.42 11.01 0.47
N SER A 26 10.72 10.15 -0.51
CA SER A 26 10.11 8.82 -0.63
C SER A 26 10.60 7.85 0.44
N VAL A 27 11.82 8.03 0.97
CA VAL A 27 12.27 7.29 2.16
C VAL A 27 11.48 7.76 3.37
N MET A 28 11.43 9.06 3.63
CA MET A 28 10.75 9.62 4.81
C MET A 28 9.26 9.30 4.82
N PHE A 29 8.55 9.54 3.72
CA PHE A 29 7.12 9.25 3.60
C PHE A 29 6.83 7.78 3.24
N GLY A 30 7.84 6.99 2.91
CA GLY A 30 7.73 5.54 2.80
C GLY A 30 7.78 4.88 4.18
N TYR A 31 8.85 5.11 4.93
CA TYR A 31 9.06 4.46 6.22
C TYR A 31 8.32 5.14 7.38
N GLY A 32 8.06 6.45 7.32
CA GLY A 32 7.32 7.17 8.36
C GLY A 32 5.96 6.54 8.68
N PRO A 33 5.12 6.24 7.67
CA PRO A 33 3.84 5.55 7.89
C PRO A 33 3.95 4.12 8.41
N MET A 34 5.14 3.50 8.40
CA MET A 34 5.37 2.18 9.00
C MET A 34 5.55 2.27 10.52
N LEU A 35 5.95 3.43 11.05
CA LEU A 35 6.22 3.60 12.48
C LEU A 35 5.01 3.29 13.37
N PRO A 36 3.76 3.70 13.04
CA PRO A 36 2.60 3.32 13.85
C PRO A 36 2.36 1.81 13.91
N PHE A 37 2.74 1.04 12.88
CA PHE A 37 2.62 -0.43 12.93
C PHE A 37 3.56 -1.02 13.98
N LEU A 38 4.83 -0.61 13.95
CA LEU A 38 5.85 -1.13 14.86
C LEU A 38 5.65 -0.61 16.29
N GLY A 39 5.39 0.69 16.43
CA GLY A 39 5.13 1.32 17.72
C GLY A 39 3.85 0.81 18.36
N GLY A 40 2.77 0.69 17.58
CA GLY A 40 1.50 0.12 18.04
C GLY A 40 1.62 -1.34 18.46
N ALA A 41 2.35 -2.14 17.66
CA ALA A 41 2.68 -3.52 18.03
C ALA A 41 3.49 -3.58 19.32
N ALA A 42 4.53 -2.77 19.51
CA ALA A 42 5.28 -2.78 20.76
C ALA A 42 4.43 -2.34 21.96
N LEU A 43 3.68 -1.25 21.81
CA LEU A 43 2.89 -0.65 22.89
C LEU A 43 1.73 -1.54 23.34
N VAL A 44 1.10 -2.32 22.45
CA VAL A 44 0.00 -3.21 22.87
C VAL A 44 0.48 -4.26 23.88
N TRP A 45 1.72 -4.75 23.73
CA TRP A 45 2.30 -5.74 24.64
C TRP A 45 2.82 -5.13 25.96
N LEU A 46 3.13 -3.83 25.96
CA LEU A 46 3.64 -3.12 27.13
C LEU A 46 2.53 -2.54 28.01
N LEU A 47 1.43 -2.12 27.40
CA LEU A 47 0.29 -1.51 28.07
C LEU A 47 -0.70 -2.59 28.54
N ARG A 48 -1.68 -2.19 29.35
CA ARG A 48 -2.73 -3.08 29.87
C ARG A 48 -4.11 -2.45 29.79
N GLY A 49 -5.14 -3.30 29.80
CA GLY A 49 -6.54 -2.89 29.85
C GLY A 49 -6.93 -2.00 28.66
N GLU A 50 -7.67 -0.93 28.96
CA GLU A 50 -8.23 -0.03 27.93
C GLU A 50 -7.16 0.66 27.08
N ALA A 51 -5.99 0.97 27.64
CA ALA A 51 -4.91 1.61 26.91
C ALA A 51 -4.32 0.72 25.81
N ALA A 52 -4.11 -0.57 26.11
CA ALA A 52 -3.65 -1.55 25.12
C ALA A 52 -4.69 -1.72 24.00
N GLU A 53 -5.96 -1.86 24.37
CA GLU A 53 -7.06 -2.00 23.40
C GLU A 53 -7.21 -0.75 22.52
N ALA A 54 -7.03 0.45 23.06
CA ALA A 54 -7.04 1.70 22.28
C ALA A 54 -5.89 1.72 21.25
N ILE A 55 -4.66 1.39 21.67
CA ILE A 55 -3.51 1.30 20.77
C ILE A 55 -3.73 0.24 19.68
N PHE A 56 -4.26 -0.93 20.04
CA PHE A 56 -4.59 -1.99 19.10
C PHE A 56 -5.53 -1.47 18.01
N ARG A 57 -6.65 -0.85 18.41
CA ARG A 57 -7.67 -0.32 17.49
C ARG A 57 -7.14 0.78 16.60
N LEU A 58 -6.38 1.73 17.15
CA LEU A 58 -5.78 2.82 16.39
C LEU A 58 -4.78 2.30 15.36
N THR A 59 -3.96 1.32 15.73
CA THR A 59 -2.97 0.72 14.82
C THR A 59 -3.65 -0.03 13.68
N LEU A 60 -4.73 -0.77 13.98
CA LEU A 60 -5.47 -1.51 12.97
C LEU A 60 -6.25 -0.56 12.03
N LEU A 61 -6.86 0.50 12.57
CA LEU A 61 -7.49 1.55 11.76
C LEU A 61 -6.47 2.25 10.85
N TRP A 62 -5.28 2.55 11.38
CA TRP A 62 -4.17 3.09 10.60
C TRP A 62 -3.77 2.15 9.46
N ALA A 63 -3.67 0.85 9.73
CA ALA A 63 -3.37 -0.14 8.71
C ALA A 63 -4.41 -0.18 7.58
N CYS A 64 -5.70 -0.13 7.92
CA CYS A 64 -6.78 0.00 6.94
C CYS A 64 -6.62 1.26 6.09
N ALA A 65 -6.41 2.41 6.73
CA ALA A 65 -6.25 3.70 6.05
C ALA A 65 -5.05 3.69 5.08
N ILE A 66 -3.90 3.14 5.51
CA ILE A 66 -2.71 3.05 4.68
C ILE A 66 -2.92 2.11 3.50
N LEU A 67 -3.53 0.94 3.69
CA LEU A 67 -3.77 0.01 2.57
C LEU A 67 -4.71 0.63 1.52
N LEU A 68 -5.79 1.27 1.97
CA LEU A 68 -6.71 2.01 1.11
C LEU A 68 -6.00 3.15 0.37
N PHE A 69 -5.20 3.95 1.08
CA PHE A 69 -4.40 5.01 0.48
C PHE A 69 -3.44 4.48 -0.60
N LEU A 70 -2.70 3.41 -0.32
CA LEU A 70 -1.77 2.80 -1.28
C LEU A 70 -2.47 2.22 -2.51
N SER A 71 -3.69 1.70 -2.36
CA SER A 71 -4.52 1.33 -3.51
C SER A 71 -4.85 2.55 -4.38
N GLY A 72 -5.18 3.69 -3.77
CA GLY A 72 -5.39 4.97 -4.45
C GLY A 72 -4.14 5.48 -5.15
N VAL A 73 -2.96 5.37 -4.52
CA VAL A 73 -1.66 5.70 -5.14
C VAL A 73 -1.45 4.89 -6.42
N ARG A 74 -1.72 3.58 -6.40
CA ARG A 74 -1.66 2.73 -7.61
C ARG A 74 -2.61 3.21 -8.70
N ARG A 75 -3.83 3.65 -8.33
CA ARG A 75 -4.75 4.27 -9.31
C ARG A 75 -4.13 5.55 -9.89
N GLY A 76 -3.62 6.44 -9.04
CA GLY A 76 -2.98 7.68 -9.46
C GLY A 76 -1.82 7.45 -10.42
N VAL A 77 -0.97 6.47 -10.13
CA VAL A 77 0.17 6.09 -10.97
C VAL A 77 -0.27 5.58 -12.34
N SER A 78 -1.40 4.86 -12.43
CA SER A 78 -1.91 4.34 -13.70
C SER A 78 -2.38 5.41 -14.68
N PHE A 79 -2.63 6.65 -14.23
CA PHE A 79 -2.94 7.78 -15.11
C PHE A 79 -1.76 8.24 -15.96
N ARG A 80 -0.54 7.86 -15.56
CA ARG A 80 0.71 8.20 -16.27
C ARG A 80 1.07 7.17 -17.35
N THR A 81 0.32 6.07 -17.43
CA THR A 81 0.59 5.00 -18.38
C THR A 81 0.24 5.49 -19.79
N GLU A 82 1.20 5.36 -20.72
CA GLU A 82 0.99 5.69 -22.14
C GLU A 82 -0.17 4.87 -22.71
N GLY A 83 -1.10 5.54 -23.40
CA GLY A 83 -2.32 4.92 -23.91
C GLY A 83 -3.38 4.62 -22.85
N GLY A 84 -3.17 5.00 -21.58
CA GLY A 84 -4.11 4.85 -20.48
C GLY A 84 -3.82 3.65 -19.56
N ALA A 85 -4.65 3.50 -18.53
CA ALA A 85 -4.46 2.49 -17.51
C ALA A 85 -4.64 1.06 -18.06
N ARG A 86 -3.68 0.17 -17.77
CA ARG A 86 -3.77 -1.25 -18.12
C ARG A 86 -4.77 -1.98 -17.22
N ALA A 87 -5.41 -3.01 -17.76
CA ALA A 87 -6.31 -3.87 -17.00
C ALA A 87 -5.64 -4.46 -15.75
N THR A 88 -4.36 -4.85 -15.84
CA THR A 88 -3.56 -5.34 -14.71
C THR A 88 -3.43 -4.31 -13.57
N GLN A 89 -3.26 -3.02 -13.91
CA GLN A 89 -3.17 -1.93 -12.93
C GLN A 89 -4.51 -1.75 -12.22
N ILE A 90 -5.62 -1.80 -12.95
CA ILE A 90 -6.99 -1.68 -12.40
C ILE A 90 -7.32 -2.87 -11.50
N VAL A 91 -7.09 -4.10 -11.96
CA VAL A 91 -7.36 -5.32 -11.18
C VAL A 91 -6.55 -5.32 -9.89
N THR A 92 -5.26 -4.97 -9.96
CA THR A 92 -4.42 -4.94 -8.76
C THR A 92 -4.85 -3.85 -7.79
N MET A 93 -5.16 -2.65 -8.31
CA MET A 93 -5.66 -1.56 -7.48
C MET A 93 -6.98 -1.93 -6.80
N LEU A 94 -7.93 -2.47 -7.54
CA LEU A 94 -9.22 -2.88 -7.00
C LEU A 94 -9.06 -4.01 -5.98
N GLY A 95 -8.21 -4.99 -6.24
CA GLY A 95 -7.91 -6.06 -5.28
C GLY A 95 -7.37 -5.52 -3.96
N LEU A 96 -6.40 -4.59 -4.00
CA LEU A 96 -5.86 -3.96 -2.80
C LEU A 96 -6.90 -3.08 -2.09
N PHE A 97 -7.71 -2.34 -2.84
CA PHE A 97 -8.81 -1.54 -2.29
C PHE A 97 -9.82 -2.43 -1.56
N LEU A 98 -10.25 -3.53 -2.19
CA LEU A 98 -11.20 -4.48 -1.60
C LEU A 98 -10.61 -5.15 -0.36
N LEU A 99 -9.33 -5.52 -0.35
CA LEU A 99 -8.66 -6.04 0.85
C LEU A 99 -8.70 -5.03 2.00
N GLY A 100 -8.35 -3.77 1.74
CA GLY A 100 -8.41 -2.70 2.75
C GLY A 100 -9.84 -2.37 3.21
N PHE A 101 -10.78 -2.33 2.28
CA PHE A 101 -12.18 -2.01 2.56
C PHE A 101 -12.85 -3.14 3.36
N PHE A 102 -12.68 -4.39 2.95
CA PHE A 102 -13.22 -5.53 3.69
C PHE A 102 -12.52 -5.73 5.04
N ALA A 103 -11.22 -5.40 5.16
CA ALA A 103 -10.57 -5.36 6.47
C ALA A 103 -11.21 -4.30 7.39
N LEU A 104 -11.50 -3.10 6.87
CA LEU A 104 -12.17 -2.04 7.62
C LEU A 104 -13.59 -2.46 8.04
N VAL A 105 -14.36 -3.06 7.12
CA VAL A 105 -15.72 -3.57 7.42
C VAL A 105 -15.65 -4.69 8.47
N ALA A 106 -14.77 -5.67 8.30
CA ALA A 106 -14.59 -6.75 9.27
C ALA A 106 -14.22 -6.20 10.65
N PHE A 107 -13.32 -5.22 10.72
CA PHE A 107 -12.97 -4.55 11.96
C PHE A 107 -14.17 -3.81 12.59
N ALA A 108 -14.92 -3.05 11.80
CA ALA A 108 -16.12 -2.35 12.27
C ALA A 108 -17.20 -3.31 12.80
N MET A 109 -17.27 -4.53 12.26
CA MET A 109 -18.14 -5.61 12.73
C MET A 109 -17.56 -6.42 13.91
N GLY A 110 -16.41 -6.04 14.45
CA GLY A 110 -15.75 -6.75 15.56
C GLY A 110 -14.98 -8.02 15.15
N SER A 111 -14.92 -8.33 13.86
CA SER A 111 -14.17 -9.48 13.31
C SER A 111 -12.70 -9.14 13.10
N VAL A 112 -11.97 -8.99 14.21
CA VAL A 112 -10.58 -8.50 14.24
C VAL A 112 -9.59 -9.42 13.52
N VAL A 113 -9.67 -10.74 13.73
CA VAL A 113 -8.72 -11.70 13.13
C VAL A 113 -8.83 -11.69 11.59
N PRO A 114 -10.02 -11.80 10.97
CA PRO A 114 -10.16 -11.62 9.53
C PRO A 114 -9.61 -10.27 9.03
N ALA A 115 -9.84 -9.17 9.75
CA ALA A 115 -9.32 -7.86 9.37
C ALA A 115 -7.79 -7.86 9.30
N LEU A 116 -7.11 -8.41 10.33
CA LEU A 116 -5.64 -8.53 10.34
C LEU A 116 -5.12 -9.38 9.19
N VAL A 117 -5.76 -10.53 8.91
CA VAL A 117 -5.35 -11.42 7.80
C VAL A 117 -5.48 -10.70 6.46
N LEU A 118 -6.60 -10.03 6.20
CA LEU A 118 -6.80 -9.27 4.96
C LEU A 118 -5.77 -8.15 4.79
N LEU A 119 -5.44 -7.43 5.87
CA LEU A 119 -4.39 -6.40 5.86
C LEU A 119 -3.02 -7.01 5.55
N MET A 120 -2.65 -8.11 6.22
CA MET A 120 -1.38 -8.79 5.98
C MET A 120 -1.26 -9.25 4.51
N LEU A 121 -2.32 -9.82 3.95
CA LEU A 121 -2.37 -10.19 2.54
C LEU A 121 -2.21 -8.97 1.62
N GLY A 122 -2.86 -7.85 1.93
CA GLY A 122 -2.73 -6.60 1.17
C GLY A 122 -1.31 -6.04 1.18
N PHE A 123 -0.69 -5.92 2.34
CA PHE A 123 0.69 -5.43 2.46
C PHE A 123 1.71 -6.40 1.84
N ALA A 124 1.53 -7.71 2.02
CA ALA A 124 2.36 -8.72 1.35
C ALA A 124 2.21 -8.65 -0.18
N ALA A 125 0.99 -8.46 -0.69
CA ALA A 125 0.76 -8.27 -2.11
C ALA A 125 1.48 -7.02 -2.64
N ILE A 126 1.47 -5.89 -1.90
CA ILE A 126 2.23 -4.68 -2.29
C ILE A 126 3.74 -4.97 -2.33
N ALA A 127 4.27 -5.73 -1.35
CA ALA A 127 5.69 -6.10 -1.29
C ALA A 127 6.17 -6.81 -2.57
N VAL A 128 5.28 -7.55 -3.23
CA VAL A 128 5.58 -8.36 -4.43
C VAL A 128 5.17 -7.65 -5.72
N LEU A 129 3.94 -7.12 -5.78
CA LEU A 129 3.34 -6.60 -6.99
C LEU A 129 3.86 -5.22 -7.36
N ASP A 130 4.26 -4.38 -6.40
CA ASP A 130 4.82 -3.05 -6.71
C ASP A 130 6.18 -3.15 -7.39
N PRO A 131 7.13 -4.01 -6.95
CA PRO A 131 8.37 -4.25 -7.68
C PRO A 131 8.15 -4.80 -9.09
N ILE A 132 7.19 -5.70 -9.28
CA ILE A 132 6.84 -6.21 -10.61
C ILE A 132 6.32 -5.08 -11.50
N ALA A 133 5.43 -4.23 -10.98
CA ALA A 133 4.92 -3.06 -11.70
C ALA A 133 6.04 -2.07 -12.04
N ALA A 134 6.97 -1.81 -11.10
CA ALA A 134 8.11 -0.93 -11.32
C ALA A 134 9.00 -1.44 -12.47
N ARG A 135 9.34 -2.73 -12.49
CA ARG A 135 10.10 -3.35 -13.60
C ARG A 135 9.40 -3.27 -14.95
N ARG A 136 8.06 -3.18 -14.96
CA ARG A 136 7.24 -3.06 -16.18
C ARG A 136 7.00 -1.60 -16.61
N GLY A 137 7.57 -0.62 -15.90
CA GLY A 137 7.32 0.80 -16.14
C GLY A 137 5.91 1.26 -15.74
N GLU A 138 5.19 0.45 -14.97
CA GLU A 138 3.81 0.73 -14.54
C GLU A 138 3.75 1.49 -13.22
N ALA A 139 4.89 1.61 -12.51
CA ALA A 139 5.05 2.30 -11.24
C ALA A 139 6.48 2.88 -11.13
N PRO A 140 6.75 3.78 -10.18
CA PRO A 140 8.08 4.37 -10.06
C PRO A 140 9.19 3.33 -9.88
N LEU A 141 10.28 3.46 -10.65
CA LEU A 141 11.40 2.51 -10.65
C LEU A 141 11.91 2.17 -9.24
N PHE A 142 12.04 3.17 -8.37
CA PHE A 142 12.55 2.97 -7.02
C PHE A 142 11.62 2.12 -6.11
N PHE A 143 10.36 1.87 -6.48
CA PHE A 143 9.48 0.93 -5.77
C PHE A 143 10.01 -0.49 -5.81
N GLU A 144 10.78 -0.86 -6.84
CA GLU A 144 11.46 -2.15 -6.92
C GLU A 144 12.34 -2.41 -5.69
N ARG A 145 13.01 -1.38 -5.20
CA ARG A 145 13.92 -1.48 -4.05
C ARG A 145 13.23 -1.15 -2.73
N LEU A 146 12.32 -0.17 -2.73
CA LEU A 146 11.69 0.30 -1.50
C LEU A 146 10.72 -0.72 -0.91
N ARG A 147 9.81 -1.27 -1.71
CA ARG A 147 8.66 -2.05 -1.24
C ARG A 147 9.00 -3.37 -0.57
N PRO A 148 9.98 -4.16 -1.08
CA PRO A 148 10.36 -5.43 -0.45
C PRO A 148 10.89 -5.28 0.97
N PHE A 149 11.42 -4.11 1.35
CA PHE A 149 11.90 -3.85 2.71
C PHE A 149 10.91 -3.05 3.55
N GLN A 150 10.14 -2.16 2.91
CA GLN A 150 9.14 -1.34 3.60
C GLN A 150 7.94 -2.17 4.07
N MET A 151 7.34 -2.97 3.19
CA MET A 151 6.06 -3.65 3.48
C MET A 151 6.17 -4.78 4.53
N PRO A 152 7.28 -5.53 4.65
CA PRO A 152 7.44 -6.48 5.75
C PRO A 152 7.35 -5.84 7.13
N LEU A 153 7.70 -4.56 7.31
CA LEU A 153 7.54 -3.88 8.60
C LEU A 153 6.07 -3.79 9.01
N ALA A 154 5.17 -3.49 8.07
CA ALA A 154 3.74 -3.50 8.31
C ALA A 154 3.25 -4.92 8.63
N VAL A 155 3.67 -5.92 7.84
CA VAL A 155 3.27 -7.32 8.04
C VAL A 155 3.72 -7.84 9.41
N LEU A 156 4.96 -7.54 9.83
CA LEU A 156 5.48 -7.92 11.14
C LEU A 156 4.71 -7.25 12.29
N GLY A 157 4.42 -5.95 12.18
CA GLY A 157 3.59 -5.25 13.16
C GLY A 157 2.19 -5.86 13.28
N LEU A 158 1.54 -6.15 12.14
CA LEU A 158 0.22 -6.80 12.12
C LEU A 158 0.26 -8.24 12.66
N ALA A 159 1.32 -8.99 12.37
CA ALA A 159 1.51 -10.34 12.92
C ALA A 159 1.69 -10.31 14.45
N ALA A 160 2.38 -9.30 14.99
CA ALA A 160 2.50 -9.11 16.43
C ALA A 160 1.17 -8.72 17.08
N LEU A 161 0.32 -7.92 16.42
CA LEU A 161 -1.05 -7.66 16.86
C LEU A 161 -1.92 -8.91 16.80
N LEU A 162 -1.79 -9.73 15.75
CA LEU A 162 -2.50 -11.00 15.63
C LEU A 162 -2.10 -11.93 16.77
N ALA A 163 -0.80 -12.08 17.03
CA ALA A 163 -0.30 -12.87 18.15
C ALA A 163 -0.84 -12.36 19.49
N HIS A 164 -0.85 -11.04 19.72
CA HIS A 164 -1.44 -10.46 20.93
C HIS A 164 -2.91 -10.85 21.06
N ARG A 165 -3.72 -10.70 20.00
CA ARG A 165 -5.15 -11.01 20.01
C ARG A 165 -5.45 -12.50 20.26
N LEU A 166 -4.53 -13.40 19.92
CA LEU A 166 -4.70 -14.85 20.08
C LEU A 166 -4.18 -15.36 21.43
N LEU A 167 -3.24 -14.66 22.06
CA LEU A 167 -2.52 -15.11 23.25
C LEU A 167 -2.90 -14.35 24.54
N ALA A 168 -3.51 -13.17 24.42
CA ALA A 168 -3.90 -12.30 25.52
C ALA A 168 -5.41 -12.05 25.53
#